data_AF-A0A930TYC3-F1
#
_entry.id   AF-A0A930TYC3-F1
#
_cell.length_a   1.000
_cell.length_b   1.000
_cell.length_c   1.000
_cell.angle_alpha   90.00
_cell.angle_beta   90.00
_cell.angle_gamma   90.00
#
_symmetry.space_group_name_H-M   'P 1'
#
loop_
_entity.id
_entity.type
_entity.pdbx_description
1 polymer ?
#
loop_
_entity_poly.entity_id
_entity_poly.type
_entity_poly.pdbx_seq_one_letter_code
_entity_poly.pdbx_strand_id
1 'polypeptide(L)'
;MPSELNEEDILICCALRFDGYQYNNDHDVNVEALIHEFLNTGQWQGTDAECLSAFFHLQRSLFKWGLVYEPRHGRYWRAFRALFLRLYDVEIPIQYQLSSDYSRWMLNVQPRLDECVAIVRQVHERTAYDDQAKPQF
;
A
#
# COMPACT_ATOMS: atom_id res chain seq x y z
N MET A 1 -20.51 15.96 -4.80
CA MET A 1 -20.49 15.29 -3.48
C MET A 1 -19.09 14.72 -3.32
N PRO A 2 -18.31 15.05 -2.28
CA PRO A 2 -17.11 14.26 -2.00
C PRO A 2 -17.58 12.81 -1.78
N SER A 3 -17.03 11.85 -2.51
CA SER A 3 -17.31 10.43 -2.27
C SER A 3 -16.94 10.10 -0.81
N GLU A 4 -17.70 9.22 -0.17
CA GLU A 4 -17.29 8.66 1.13
C GLU A 4 -15.88 8.11 1.02
N LEU A 5 -15.03 8.40 2.02
CA LEU A 5 -13.71 7.81 2.12
C LEU A 5 -13.87 6.35 2.53
N ASN A 6 -13.51 5.43 1.64
CA ASN A 6 -13.37 4.03 1.98
C ASN A 6 -11.87 3.67 2.08
N GLU A 7 -11.56 2.68 2.92
CA GLU A 7 -10.19 2.23 3.17
C GLU A 7 -9.46 1.89 1.86
N GLU A 8 -10.14 1.19 0.97
CA GLU A 8 -9.55 0.68 -0.26
C GLU A 8 -9.07 1.80 -1.19
N ASP A 9 -9.91 2.80 -1.43
CA ASP A 9 -9.57 3.97 -2.25
C ASP A 9 -8.41 4.75 -1.63
N ILE A 10 -8.37 4.87 -0.30
CA ILE A 10 -7.25 5.50 0.41
C ILE A 10 -5.95 4.75 0.12
N LEU A 11 -5.96 3.42 0.33
CA LEU A 11 -4.77 2.58 0.16
C LEU A 11 -4.31 2.55 -1.30
N ILE A 12 -5.24 2.36 -2.26
CA ILE A 12 -4.94 2.34 -3.70
C ILE A 12 -4.35 3.69 -4.12
N CYS A 13 -4.99 4.80 -3.76
CA CYS A 13 -4.55 6.12 -4.17
C CYS A 13 -3.18 6.48 -3.57
N CYS A 14 -2.91 6.04 -2.33
CA CYS A 14 -1.61 6.23 -1.70
C CYS A 14 -0.53 5.42 -2.39
N ALA A 15 -0.78 4.13 -2.69
CA ALA A 15 0.21 3.26 -3.32
C ALA A 15 0.54 3.70 -4.75
N LEU A 16 -0.46 4.18 -5.51
CA LEU A 16 -0.30 4.56 -6.91
C LEU A 16 0.33 5.94 -7.14
N ARG A 17 0.52 6.75 -6.10
CA ARG A 17 1.23 8.04 -6.24
C ARG A 17 2.72 7.86 -6.59
N PHE A 18 3.25 6.65 -6.42
CA PHE A 18 4.61 6.24 -6.73
C PHE A 18 4.65 5.29 -7.93
N ASP A 19 5.49 5.60 -8.92
CA ASP A 19 5.75 4.71 -10.05
C ASP A 19 6.76 3.62 -9.67
N GLY A 20 6.24 2.54 -9.08
CA GLY A 20 7.04 1.37 -8.72
C GLY A 20 7.59 0.61 -9.93
N TYR A 21 7.01 0.75 -11.13
CA TYR A 21 7.58 0.11 -12.33
C TYR A 21 8.88 0.80 -12.72
N GLN A 22 8.86 2.13 -12.84
CA GLN A 22 10.05 2.88 -13.20
C GLN A 22 11.13 2.75 -12.13
N TYR A 23 10.77 2.85 -10.85
CA TYR A 23 11.73 2.75 -9.76
C TYR A 23 12.45 1.39 -9.75
N ASN A 24 11.72 0.28 -9.95
CA ASN A 24 12.33 -1.05 -9.95
C ASN A 24 13.25 -1.29 -11.14
N ASN A 25 12.94 -0.71 -12.31
CA ASN A 25 13.84 -0.76 -13.46
C ASN A 25 15.16 -0.02 -13.19
N ASP A 26 15.12 1.04 -12.38
CA ASP A 26 16.28 1.87 -12.07
C ASP A 26 17.15 1.32 -10.91
N HIS A 27 16.58 0.56 -9.97
CA HIS A 27 17.21 0.25 -8.67
C HIS A 27 17.38 -1.24 -8.32
N ASP A 28 16.96 -2.18 -9.18
CA ASP A 28 17.05 -3.64 -8.94
C ASP A 28 16.51 -4.08 -7.57
N VAL A 29 15.34 -3.55 -7.19
CA VAL A 29 14.74 -3.78 -5.87
C VAL A 29 14.12 -5.18 -5.81
N ASN A 30 14.55 -5.99 -4.84
CA ASN A 30 13.94 -7.29 -4.57
C ASN A 30 12.67 -7.14 -3.70
N VAL A 31 11.58 -6.72 -4.35
CA VAL A 31 10.29 -6.49 -3.69
C VAL A 31 9.73 -7.76 -3.04
N GLU A 32 9.90 -8.92 -3.67
CA GLU A 32 9.42 -10.19 -3.13
C GLU A 32 10.11 -10.52 -1.80
N ALA A 33 11.43 -10.29 -1.71
CA ALA A 33 12.18 -10.48 -0.48
C ALA A 33 11.70 -9.53 0.63
N LEU A 34 11.45 -8.24 0.32
CA LEU A 34 10.94 -7.27 1.30
C LEU A 34 9.57 -7.67 1.86
N ILE A 35 8.67 -8.13 0.99
CA ILE A 35 7.35 -8.61 1.41
C ILE A 35 7.52 -9.87 2.27
N HIS A 36 8.32 -10.84 1.83
CA HIS A 36 8.55 -12.07 2.59
C HIS A 36 9.17 -11.80 3.96
N GLU A 37 10.12 -10.88 4.05
CA GLU A 37 10.71 -10.41 5.30
C GLU A 37 9.64 -9.86 6.25
N PHE A 38 8.76 -8.97 5.75
CA PHE A 38 7.64 -8.44 6.54
C PHE A 38 6.69 -9.56 7.00
N LEU A 39 6.36 -10.50 6.12
CA LEU A 39 5.46 -11.61 6.46
C LEU A 39 6.03 -12.51 7.57
N ASN A 40 7.35 -12.62 7.66
CA ASN A 40 8.02 -13.43 8.70
C ASN A 40 8.28 -12.66 10.00
N THR A 41 8.60 -11.37 9.91
CA THR A 41 9.07 -10.57 11.06
C THR A 41 8.02 -9.59 11.59
N GLY A 42 7.00 -9.27 10.79
CA GLY A 42 6.04 -8.20 11.04
C GLY A 42 6.64 -6.79 10.90
N GLN A 43 7.87 -6.65 10.40
CA GLN A 43 8.57 -5.38 10.26
C GLN A 43 9.03 -5.15 8.83
N TRP A 44 8.79 -3.94 8.32
CA TRP A 44 9.29 -3.55 7.01
C TRP A 44 10.76 -3.17 7.12
N GLN A 45 11.60 -3.92 6.42
CA GLN A 45 13.01 -3.56 6.22
C GLN A 45 13.17 -2.73 4.94
N GLY A 46 14.31 -2.07 4.80
CA GLY A 46 14.62 -1.25 3.63
C GLY A 46 14.26 0.24 3.80
N THR A 47 14.73 1.01 2.84
CA THR A 47 14.49 2.45 2.70
C THR A 47 13.02 2.72 2.38
N ASP A 48 12.59 3.96 2.55
CA ASP A 48 11.21 4.34 2.23
C ASP A 48 10.89 4.20 0.75
N ALA A 49 11.87 4.40 -0.15
CA ALA A 49 11.70 4.19 -1.58
C ALA A 49 11.52 2.72 -1.95
N GLU A 50 12.28 1.81 -1.33
CA GLU A 50 12.08 0.36 -1.45
C GLU A 50 10.71 -0.07 -0.90
N CYS A 51 10.30 0.49 0.24
CA CYS A 51 8.99 0.20 0.82
C CYS A 51 7.83 0.77 -0.02
N LEU A 52 8.00 1.94 -0.65
CA LEU A 52 7.06 2.50 -1.62
C LEU A 52 6.90 1.58 -2.84
N SER A 53 8.00 0.99 -3.32
CA SER A 53 7.95 -0.02 -4.37
C SER A 53 7.18 -1.28 -3.94
N ALA A 54 7.43 -1.79 -2.73
CA ALA A 54 6.65 -2.89 -2.18
C ALA A 54 5.16 -2.53 -2.04
N PHE A 55 4.85 -1.28 -1.69
CA PHE A 55 3.47 -0.81 -1.53
C PHE A 55 2.74 -0.78 -2.87
N PHE A 56 3.39 -0.23 -3.89
CA PHE A 56 2.92 -0.29 -5.27
C PHE A 56 2.70 -1.74 -5.72
N HIS A 57 3.65 -2.63 -5.50
CA HIS A 57 3.55 -4.03 -5.91
C HIS A 57 2.38 -4.77 -5.24
N LEU A 58 2.16 -4.53 -3.95
CA LEU A 58 1.01 -5.10 -3.23
C LEU A 58 -0.32 -4.54 -3.75
N GLN A 59 -0.39 -3.25 -4.12
CA GLN A 59 -1.57 -2.70 -4.80
C GLN A 59 -1.86 -3.46 -6.09
N ARG A 60 -0.84 -3.67 -6.94
CA ARG A 60 -1.03 -4.42 -8.19
C ARG A 60 -1.48 -5.86 -7.91
N SER A 61 -0.89 -6.50 -6.91
CA SER A 61 -1.20 -7.89 -6.56
C SER A 61 -2.63 -8.06 -6.05
N LEU A 62 -3.08 -7.20 -5.12
CA LEU A 62 -4.39 -7.27 -4.48
C LEU A 62 -5.55 -6.79 -5.38
N PHE A 63 -5.29 -5.97 -6.39
CA PHE A 63 -6.37 -5.38 -7.21
C PHE A 63 -6.32 -5.71 -8.69
N LYS A 64 -5.20 -6.26 -9.19
CA LYS A 64 -5.07 -6.61 -10.62
C LYS A 64 -4.54 -8.01 -10.88
N TRP A 65 -3.79 -8.60 -9.96
CA TRP A 65 -3.07 -9.85 -10.21
C TRP A 65 -3.48 -10.98 -9.25
N GLY A 66 -2.56 -11.88 -8.93
CA GLY A 66 -2.84 -13.17 -8.30
C GLY A 66 -3.39 -13.14 -6.87
N LEU A 67 -3.60 -11.97 -6.25
CA LEU A 67 -4.14 -11.82 -4.89
C LEU A 67 -5.50 -11.11 -4.84
N VAL A 68 -6.22 -11.00 -5.96
CA VAL A 68 -7.54 -10.32 -6.02
C VAL A 68 -8.59 -10.93 -5.08
N TYR A 69 -8.48 -12.22 -4.77
CA TYR A 69 -9.37 -12.94 -3.85
C TYR A 69 -8.78 -13.11 -2.45
N GLU A 70 -7.69 -12.42 -2.14
CA GLU A 70 -7.07 -12.50 -0.82
C GLU A 70 -8.04 -12.00 0.26
N PRO A 71 -8.30 -12.78 1.32
CA PRO A 71 -9.19 -12.36 2.40
C PRO A 71 -8.69 -11.07 3.07
N ARG A 72 -9.61 -10.14 3.39
CA ARG A 72 -9.27 -8.83 4.01
C ARG A 72 -8.58 -8.91 5.37
N HIS A 73 -8.63 -10.07 6.01
CA HIS A 73 -7.96 -10.39 7.27
C HIS A 73 -6.70 -11.24 7.06
N GLY A 74 -6.30 -11.49 5.81
CA GLY A 74 -5.09 -12.21 5.46
C GLY A 74 -3.82 -11.36 5.57
N ARG A 75 -2.68 -12.03 5.50
CA ARG A 75 -1.35 -11.44 5.72
C ARG A 75 -0.95 -10.37 4.70
N TYR A 76 -1.39 -10.48 3.45
CA TYR A 76 -1.03 -9.46 2.45
C TYR A 76 -1.82 -8.17 2.65
N TRP A 77 -3.05 -8.24 3.16
CA TRP A 77 -3.80 -7.05 3.60
C TRP A 77 -3.18 -6.41 4.83
N ARG A 78 -2.67 -7.21 5.77
CA ARG A 78 -1.87 -6.72 6.90
C ARG A 78 -0.65 -5.93 6.42
N ALA A 79 0.11 -6.51 5.49
CA ALA A 79 1.29 -5.91 4.88
C ALA A 79 0.95 -4.58 4.18
N PHE A 80 -0.11 -4.58 3.37
CA PHE A 80 -0.55 -3.42 2.61
C PHE A 80 -0.97 -2.24 3.51
N ARG A 81 -1.75 -2.50 4.57
CA ARG A 81 -2.12 -1.48 5.56
C ARG A 81 -0.92 -0.97 6.36
N ALA A 82 0.01 -1.86 6.73
CA ALA A 82 1.22 -1.48 7.46
C ALA A 82 2.12 -0.55 6.63
N LEU A 83 2.23 -0.76 5.31
CA LEU A 83 2.95 0.15 4.42
C LEU A 83 2.30 1.52 4.34
N PHE A 84 0.98 1.58 4.20
CA PHE A 84 0.27 2.86 4.25
C PHE A 84 0.59 3.63 5.53
N LEU A 85 0.46 2.98 6.70
CA LEU A 85 0.70 3.60 8.00
C LEU A 85 2.16 4.04 8.21
N ARG A 86 3.10 3.44 7.48
CA ARG A 86 4.51 3.84 7.47
C ARG A 86 4.79 5.00 6.51
N LEU A 87 4.13 5.01 5.36
CA LEU A 87 4.58 5.80 4.19
C LEU A 87 3.67 6.96 3.83
N TYR A 88 2.49 7.12 4.44
CA TYR A 88 1.46 8.06 3.96
C TYR A 88 1.94 9.52 3.82
N ASP A 89 2.97 9.95 4.55
CA ASP A 89 3.53 11.30 4.54
C ASP A 89 4.89 11.41 3.81
N VAL A 90 5.44 10.29 3.34
CA VAL A 90 6.71 10.27 2.60
C VAL A 90 6.57 11.01 1.26
N GLU A 91 7.49 11.94 1.02
CA GLU A 91 7.57 12.68 -0.23
C GLU A 91 8.04 11.77 -1.38
N ILE A 92 7.40 11.90 -2.55
CA ILE A 92 7.77 11.12 -3.73
C ILE A 92 8.72 11.92 -4.61
N PRO A 93 9.91 11.39 -4.96
CA PRO A 93 10.79 12.02 -5.92
C PRO A 93 10.07 12.29 -7.25
N ILE A 94 10.25 13.48 -7.82
CA ILE A 94 9.51 13.96 -9.00
C ILE A 94 9.55 12.95 -10.16
N GLN A 95 10.69 12.33 -10.41
CA GLN A 95 10.85 11.36 -11.49
C GLN A 95 10.06 10.05 -11.30
N TYR A 96 9.55 9.78 -10.10
CA TYR A 96 8.73 8.62 -9.76
C TYR A 96 7.30 9.01 -9.39
N GLN A 97 6.89 10.25 -9.64
CA GLN A 97 5.49 10.66 -9.48
C GLN A 97 4.68 10.22 -10.71
N LEU A 98 3.76 9.29 -10.51
CA LEU A 98 2.84 8.89 -11.58
C LEU A 98 1.78 9.99 -11.76
N SER A 99 1.97 10.88 -12.73
CA SER A 99 1.32 12.21 -12.80
C SER A 99 -0.20 12.23 -12.51
N SER A 100 -0.98 11.32 -13.08
CA SER A 100 -2.43 11.24 -12.85
C SER A 100 -2.79 10.77 -11.44
N ASP A 101 -2.10 9.75 -10.93
CA ASP A 101 -2.37 9.17 -9.61
C ASP A 101 -1.80 10.04 -8.48
N TYR A 102 -0.65 10.68 -8.71
CA TYR A 102 -0.09 11.69 -7.81
C TYR A 102 -1.02 12.89 -7.69
N SER A 103 -1.58 13.39 -8.80
CA SER A 103 -2.58 14.46 -8.78
C SER A 103 -3.84 14.03 -8.04
N ARG A 104 -4.31 12.79 -8.24
CA ARG A 104 -5.46 12.24 -7.53
C ARG A 104 -5.22 12.18 -6.03
N TRP A 105 -4.02 11.78 -5.59
CA TRP A 105 -3.61 11.77 -4.19
C TRP A 105 -3.67 13.19 -3.60
N MET A 106 -3.03 14.15 -4.26
CA MET A 106 -2.94 15.53 -3.79
C MET A 106 -4.31 16.24 -3.70
N LEU A 107 -5.24 15.91 -4.59
CA LEU A 107 -6.55 16.56 -4.63
C LEU A 107 -7.59 15.90 -3.73
N ASN A 108 -7.55 14.57 -3.56
CA ASN A 108 -8.65 13.84 -2.93
C ASN A 108 -8.30 13.27 -1.55
N VAL A 109 -7.02 12.93 -1.31
CA VAL A 109 -6.60 12.24 -0.09
C VAL A 109 -5.77 13.16 0.80
N GLN A 110 -4.73 13.79 0.26
CA GLN A 110 -3.85 14.69 1.02
C GLN A 110 -4.59 15.77 1.84
N PRO A 111 -5.69 16.40 1.35
CA PRO A 111 -6.41 17.40 2.14
C PRO A 111 -7.17 16.85 3.35
N ARG A 112 -7.38 15.53 3.40
CA ARG A 112 -8.10 14.80 4.46
C ARG A 112 -7.21 13.75 5.11
N LEU A 113 -5.89 13.93 5.05
CA LEU A 113 -4.91 12.89 5.40
C LEU A 113 -5.13 12.34 6.81
N ASP A 114 -5.39 13.20 7.80
CA ASP A 114 -5.64 12.78 9.18
C ASP A 114 -6.87 11.85 9.30
N GLU A 115 -7.95 12.16 8.59
CA GLU A 115 -9.16 11.34 8.54
C GLU A 115 -8.87 9.99 7.87
N CYS A 116 -8.15 10.00 6.75
CA CYS A 116 -7.75 8.79 6.04
C CYS A 116 -6.85 7.88 6.89
N VAL A 117 -5.88 8.46 7.59
CA VAL A 117 -5.00 7.74 8.51
C VAL A 117 -5.79 7.13 9.66
N ALA A 118 -6.75 7.86 10.23
CA ALA A 118 -7.61 7.35 11.28
C ALA A 118 -8.45 6.14 10.81
N ILE A 119 -9.01 6.20 9.61
CA ILE A 119 -9.78 5.09 9.01
C ILE A 119 -8.92 3.84 8.87
N VAL A 120 -7.77 3.94 8.18
CA VAL A 120 -6.90 2.77 7.94
C VAL A 120 -6.35 2.23 9.26
N ARG A 121 -5.96 3.10 10.19
CA ARG A 121 -5.46 2.71 11.52
C ARG A 121 -6.53 1.93 12.30
N GLN A 122 -7.76 2.44 12.34
CA GLN A 122 -8.86 1.76 13.03
C GLN A 122 -9.16 0.38 12.43
N VAL A 123 -9.17 0.25 11.10
CA VAL A 123 -9.35 -1.05 10.45
C VAL A 123 -8.17 -1.97 10.77
N HIS A 124 -6.94 -1.47 10.69
CA HIS A 124 -5.75 -2.25 10.95
C HIS A 124 -5.71 -2.81 12.37
N GLU A 125 -6.03 -1.99 13.38
CA GLU A 125 -6.01 -2.37 14.80
C GLU A 125 -7.15 -3.32 15.18
N ARG A 126 -8.32 -3.22 14.52
CA ARG A 126 -9.48 -4.09 14.81
C ARG A 126 -9.46 -5.43 14.07
N THR A 127 -8.65 -5.54 13.02
CA THR A 127 -8.57 -6.76 12.23
C THR A 127 -7.77 -7.82 12.96
N ALA A 128 -8.42 -8.93 13.32
CA ALA A 128 -7.73 -10.14 13.75
C ALA A 128 -7.14 -10.84 12.52
N TYR A 129 -5.85 -10.58 12.26
CA TYR A 129 -5.19 -11.16 11.09
C TYR A 129 -4.94 -12.66 11.24
N ASP A 130 -5.12 -13.39 10.15
CA ASP A 130 -4.79 -14.81 10.03
C ASP A 130 -3.78 -15.00 8.89
N ASP A 131 -2.55 -15.38 9.24
CA ASP A 131 -1.47 -15.58 8.28
C ASP A 131 -1.64 -16.84 7.42
N GLN A 132 -2.61 -17.71 7.77
CA GLN A 132 -2.97 -18.92 7.04
C GLN A 132 -4.30 -18.77 6.28
N ALA A 133 -4.91 -17.59 6.28
CA ALA A 133 -6.14 -17.33 5.55
C ALA A 133 -5.95 -17.66 4.07
N LYS A 134 -6.93 -18.35 3.48
CA LYS A 134 -6.91 -18.73 2.06
C LYS A 134 -8.10 -18.09 1.35
N PRO A 135 -7.94 -17.72 0.07
CA PRO A 135 -9.09 -17.38 -0.77
C PRO A 135 -10.14 -18.48 -0.73
N GLN A 136 -11.40 -18.10 -0.58
CA GLN A 136 -12.53 -19.02 -0.76
C GLN A 136 -12.98 -18.91 -2.22
N PHE A 137 -12.91 -20.02 -2.95
CA PHE A 137 -13.31 -20.14 -4.35
C PHE A 137 -14.69 -20.79 -4.46
#